data_AF-A0A2S8P7X4-F1
#
_entry.id   AF-A0A2S8P7X4-F1
#
_cell.length_a   1.000
_cell.length_b   1.000
_cell.length_c   1.000
_cell.angle_alpha   90.00
_cell.angle_beta   90.00
_cell.angle_gamma   90.00
#
_symmetry.space_group_name_H-M   'P 1'
#
loop_
_entity.id
_entity.type
_entity.pdbx_description
1 polymer ?
#
loop_
_entity_poly.entity_id
_entity_poly.type
_entity_poly.pdbx_seq_one_letter_code
_entity_poly.pdbx_strand_id
1 'polypeptide(L)'
;MAAANILIQCMTEQELDAEGLFWLGETLYVKGYYNQALALFEQALERDPEFREASAGAAVCYLRIAIEMIRQELVRSPSAGALAAQQAALEQRLRSAEGIPWRTVFHAKERRNQLAD
;
A
#
# COMPACT_ATOMS: atom_id res chain seq x y z
N MET A 1 14.32 -12.33 8.92
CA MET A 1 15.53 -11.91 8.19
C MET A 1 15.56 -12.42 6.75
N ALA A 2 15.08 -13.63 6.44
CA ALA A 2 15.05 -14.15 5.07
C ALA A 2 14.19 -13.34 4.07
N ALA A 3 12.99 -12.90 4.46
CA ALA A 3 12.10 -12.15 3.55
C ALA A 3 12.71 -10.82 3.08
N ALA A 4 13.38 -10.09 3.97
CA ALA A 4 14.07 -8.83 3.63
C ALA A 4 15.28 -9.08 2.71
N ASN A 5 16.00 -10.19 2.90
CA ASN A 5 17.14 -10.53 2.04
C ASN A 5 16.71 -10.97 0.64
N ILE A 6 15.62 -11.75 0.52
CA ILE A 6 15.04 -12.12 -0.79
C ILE A 6 14.61 -10.86 -1.54
N LEU A 7 13.98 -9.92 -0.83
CA LEU A 7 13.55 -8.63 -1.37
C LEU A 7 14.70 -7.76 -1.87
N ILE A 8 15.78 -7.66 -1.09
CA ILE A 8 16.99 -6.93 -1.48
C ILE A 8 17.64 -7.60 -2.69
N GLN A 9 17.68 -8.94 -2.72
CA GLN A 9 18.29 -9.70 -3.82
C GLN A 9 17.50 -9.56 -5.13
N CYS A 10 16.17 -9.61 -5.08
CA CYS A 10 15.32 -9.37 -6.25
C CYS A 10 15.36 -7.92 -6.75
N MET A 11 15.56 -6.94 -5.85
CA MET A 11 15.81 -5.54 -6.26
C MET A 11 17.14 -5.39 -7.03
N THR A 12 18.17 -6.19 -6.69
CA THR A 12 19.46 -6.19 -7.39
C THR A 12 19.44 -6.88 -8.76
N GLU A 13 18.48 -7.77 -9.03
CA GLU A 13 18.42 -8.57 -10.26
C GLU A 13 17.41 -8.05 -11.30
N GLN A 14 16.70 -6.95 -11.05
CA GLN A 14 15.77 -6.29 -11.99
C GLN A 14 14.55 -7.13 -12.46
N GLU A 15 14.22 -8.26 -11.83
CA GLU A 15 13.12 -9.13 -12.26
C GLU A 15 12.12 -9.46 -11.14
N LEU A 16 11.61 -8.45 -10.42
CA LEU A 16 10.35 -8.67 -9.68
C LEU A 16 9.21 -8.75 -10.70
N ASP A 17 8.42 -9.82 -10.63
CA ASP A 17 7.13 -9.95 -11.32
C ASP A 17 6.06 -9.08 -10.64
N ALA A 18 4.84 -9.06 -11.18
CA ALA A 18 3.77 -8.22 -10.65
C ALA A 18 3.50 -8.51 -9.16
N GLU A 19 3.52 -9.80 -8.78
CA GLU A 19 3.29 -10.24 -7.41
C GLU A 19 4.42 -9.78 -6.47
N GLY A 20 5.68 -9.99 -6.85
CA GLY A 20 6.84 -9.53 -6.08
C GLY A 20 6.85 -8.00 -5.87
N LEU A 21 6.48 -7.24 -6.89
CA LEU A 21 6.30 -5.78 -6.79
C LEU A 21 5.17 -5.41 -5.82
N PHE A 22 4.04 -6.13 -5.88
CA PHE A 22 2.93 -5.94 -4.95
C PHE A 22 3.34 -6.21 -3.49
N TRP A 23 4.02 -7.33 -3.21
CA TRP A 23 4.46 -7.69 -1.85
C TRP A 23 5.42 -6.66 -1.24
N LEU A 24 6.33 -6.14 -2.07
CA LEU A 24 7.22 -5.05 -1.67
C LEU A 24 6.42 -3.77 -1.40
N GLY A 25 5.47 -3.44 -2.28
CA GLY A 25 4.57 -2.30 -2.13
C GLY A 25 3.77 -2.37 -0.83
N GLU A 26 3.19 -3.52 -0.52
CA GLU A 26 2.47 -3.79 0.73
C GLU A 26 3.39 -3.60 1.95
N THR A 27 4.63 -4.08 1.88
CA THR A 27 5.61 -3.92 2.96
C THR A 27 5.94 -2.44 3.23
N LEU A 28 6.13 -1.65 2.18
CA LEU A 28 6.36 -0.21 2.29
C LEU A 28 5.11 0.53 2.77
N TYR A 29 3.92 0.09 2.34
CA TYR A 29 2.66 0.62 2.80
C TYR A 29 2.52 0.47 4.32
N VAL A 30 2.76 -0.74 4.86
CA VAL A 30 2.68 -1.02 6.30
C VAL A 30 3.67 -0.17 7.10
N LYS A 31 4.81 0.18 6.50
CA LYS A 31 5.81 1.09 7.09
C LYS A 31 5.44 2.58 6.99
N GLY A 32 4.34 2.92 6.32
CA GLY A 32 3.87 4.30 6.13
C GLY A 32 4.52 5.03 4.94
N TYR A 33 5.32 4.34 4.11
CA TYR A 33 5.98 4.92 2.95
C TYR A 33 5.05 4.92 1.73
N TYR A 34 3.94 5.66 1.80
CA TYR A 34 2.85 5.58 0.81
C TYR A 34 3.26 5.94 -0.61
N ASN A 35 4.14 6.93 -0.82
CA ASN A 35 4.63 7.28 -2.17
C ASN A 35 5.46 6.16 -2.80
N GLN A 36 6.31 5.50 -2.01
CA GLN A 36 7.15 4.41 -2.50
C GLN A 36 6.31 3.15 -2.75
N ALA A 37 5.33 2.89 -1.87
CA ALA A 37 4.36 1.82 -2.07
C ALA A 37 3.54 2.02 -3.35
N LEU A 38 3.06 3.25 -3.61
CA LEU A 38 2.34 3.59 -4.83
C LEU A 38 3.16 3.27 -6.09
N ALA A 39 4.42 3.72 -6.14
CA ALA A 39 5.29 3.48 -7.30
C ALA A 39 5.49 1.98 -7.59
N LEU A 40 5.47 1.13 -6.56
CA LEU A 40 5.59 -0.32 -6.73
C LEU A 40 4.27 -0.96 -7.17
N PHE A 41 3.14 -0.48 -6.66
CA PHE A 41 1.83 -0.92 -7.14
C PHE A 41 1.60 -0.52 -8.61
N GLU A 42 2.05 0.67 -9.01
CA GLU A 42 1.99 1.10 -10.41
C GLU A 42 2.87 0.22 -11.31
N GLN A 43 4.10 -0.10 -10.88
CA GLN A 43 4.94 -1.06 -11.60
C GLN A 43 4.31 -2.46 -11.65
N ALA A 44 3.64 -2.91 -10.58
CA ALA A 44 2.92 -4.18 -10.58
C ALA A 44 1.80 -4.16 -11.64
N LEU A 45 1.06 -3.06 -11.75
CA LEU A 45 0.01 -2.86 -12.75
C LEU A 45 0.54 -2.70 -14.18
N GLU A 46 1.75 -2.17 -14.37
CA GLU A 46 2.41 -2.16 -15.68
C GLU A 46 2.74 -3.57 -16.17
N ARG A 47 3.02 -4.50 -15.24
CA ARG A 47 3.30 -5.91 -15.55
C ARG A 47 2.04 -6.74 -15.69
N ASP A 48 1.06 -6.51 -14.82
CA ASP A 48 -0.26 -7.14 -14.86
C ASP A 48 -1.36 -6.08 -14.63
N PRO A 49 -1.94 -5.53 -15.71
CA PRO A 49 -3.01 -4.54 -15.61
C PRO A 49 -4.29 -5.04 -14.93
N GLU A 50 -4.51 -6.36 -14.83
CA GLU A 50 -5.69 -6.94 -14.20
C GLU A 50 -5.45 -7.29 -12.71
N PHE A 51 -4.27 -6.98 -12.17
CA PHE A 51 -3.92 -7.28 -10.79
C PHE A 51 -4.71 -6.42 -9.79
N ARG A 52 -5.85 -6.96 -9.35
CA ARG A 52 -6.84 -6.22 -8.55
C ARG A 52 -6.32 -5.77 -7.19
N GLU A 53 -5.48 -6.55 -6.56
CA GLU A 53 -4.88 -6.25 -5.27
C GLU A 53 -3.91 -5.08 -5.39
N ALA A 54 -3.09 -5.03 -6.45
CA ALA A 54 -2.21 -3.89 -6.73
C ALA A 54 -3.02 -2.63 -7.06
N SER A 55 -4.10 -2.75 -7.84
CA SER A 55 -5.02 -1.63 -8.13
C SER A 55 -5.65 -1.06 -6.85
N ALA A 56 -6.15 -1.93 -5.98
CA ALA A 56 -6.71 -1.52 -4.70
C ALA A 56 -5.64 -0.91 -3.77
N GLY A 57 -4.43 -1.47 -3.73
CA GLY A 57 -3.30 -0.92 -3.00
C GLY A 57 -2.93 0.49 -3.47
N ALA A 58 -2.86 0.72 -4.78
CA ALA A 58 -2.62 2.03 -5.37
C ALA A 58 -3.72 3.04 -4.97
N ALA A 59 -5.00 2.65 -5.08
CA ALA A 59 -6.12 3.51 -4.70
C ALA A 59 -6.05 3.94 -3.22
N VAL A 60 -5.67 3.02 -2.34
CA VAL A 60 -5.50 3.31 -0.91
C VAL A 60 -4.28 4.21 -0.65
N CYS A 61 -3.18 4.03 -1.39
CA CYS A 61 -2.03 4.96 -1.36
C CYS A 61 -2.44 6.38 -1.76
N TYR A 62 -3.17 6.54 -2.86
CA TYR A 62 -3.66 7.85 -3.30
C TYR A 62 -4.48 8.56 -2.22
N LEU A 63 -5.38 7.83 -1.54
CA LEU A 63 -6.16 8.39 -0.42
C LEU A 63 -5.26 8.83 0.75
N ARG A 64 -4.27 8.01 1.13
CA ARG A 64 -3.32 8.33 2.22
C ARG A 64 -2.49 9.57 1.89
N ILE A 65 -1.98 9.67 0.67
CA ILE A 65 -1.18 10.82 0.21
C ILE A 65 -2.03 12.09 0.19
N ALA A 66 -3.26 12.03 -0.32
CA ALA A 66 -4.17 13.17 -0.35
C ALA A 66 -4.51 13.68 1.05
N ILE A 67 -4.79 12.77 2.00
CA ILE A 67 -5.04 13.13 3.41
C ILE A 67 -3.83 13.82 4.03
N GLU A 68 -2.63 13.28 3.82
CA GLU A 68 -1.40 13.87 4.37
C GLU A 68 -1.14 15.27 3.79
N MET A 69 -1.36 15.47 2.50
CA MET A 69 -1.21 16.78 1.86
C MET A 69 -2.22 17.80 2.39
N ILE A 70 -3.50 17.41 2.56
CA ILE A 70 -4.52 18.29 3.15
C ILE A 70 -4.16 18.64 4.59
N ARG A 71 -3.70 17.66 5.38
CA ARG A 71 -3.27 17.90 6.77
C ARG A 71 -2.13 18.91 6.83
N GLN A 72 -1.13 18.80 5.96
CA GLN A 72 -0.02 19.75 5.90
C GLN A 72 -0.50 21.16 5.56
N GLU A 73 -1.45 21.29 4.64
CA GLU A 73 -2.01 22.60 4.29
C GLU A 73 -2.86 23.19 5.43
N LEU A 74 -3.64 22.38 6.14
CA LEU A 74 -4.40 22.83 7.32
C LEU A 74 -3.50 23.34 8.46
N VAL A 75 -2.32 22.75 8.63
CA VAL A 75 -1.31 23.25 9.59
C VAL A 75 -0.79 24.63 9.18
N ARG A 76 -0.60 24.86 7.87
CA ARG A 76 -0.14 26.15 7.33
C ARG A 76 -1.25 27.21 7.35
N SER A 77 -2.48 26.80 7.07
CA SER A 77 -3.63 27.66 6.83
C SER A 77 -4.87 27.14 7.58
N PRO A 78 -4.97 27.35 8.91
CA PRO A 78 -6.05 26.79 9.73
C PRO A 78 -7.46 27.30 9.39
N SER A 79 -7.59 28.39 8.62
CA SER A 79 -8.88 28.99 8.24
C SER A 79 -9.60 28.25 7.11
N ALA A 80 -9.01 27.20 6.53
CA ALA A 80 -9.59 26.45 5.44
C ALA A 80 -10.61 25.38 5.92
N GLY A 81 -11.73 25.80 6.49
CA GLY A 81 -12.77 24.89 7.01
C GLY A 81 -13.31 23.87 5.98
N ALA A 82 -13.32 24.22 4.70
CA ALA A 82 -13.69 23.30 3.61
C ALA A 82 -12.72 22.12 3.46
N LEU A 83 -11.41 22.34 3.68
CA LEU A 83 -10.40 21.29 3.60
C LEU A 83 -10.52 20.29 4.74
N ALA A 84 -10.90 20.74 5.95
CA ALA A 84 -11.15 19.84 7.07
C ALA A 84 -12.31 18.88 6.79
N ALA A 85 -13.40 19.36 6.19
CA ALA A 85 -14.51 18.52 5.76
C ALA A 85 -14.11 17.51 4.67
N GLN A 86 -13.27 17.94 3.71
CA GLN A 86 -12.73 17.06 2.68
C GLN A 86 -11.82 15.97 3.26
N GLN A 87 -10.96 16.31 4.23
CA GLN A 87 -10.11 15.34 4.93
C GLN A 87 -10.96 14.26 5.60
N ALA A 88 -11.98 14.65 6.37
CA ALA A 88 -12.87 13.71 7.06
C ALA A 88 -13.60 12.77 6.08
N ALA A 89 -14.02 13.29 4.92
CA ALA A 89 -14.64 12.48 3.87
C ALA A 89 -13.65 11.46 3.25
N LEU A 90 -12.40 11.85 3.03
CA LEU A 90 -11.35 10.94 2.54
C LEU A 90 -11.01 9.86 3.56
N GLU A 91 -10.93 10.22 4.84
CA GLU A 91 -10.70 9.25 5.92
C GLU A 91 -11.84 8.21 6.01
N GLN A 92 -13.09 8.61 5.77
CA GLN A 92 -14.21 7.68 5.71
C GLN A 92 -14.07 6.72 4.52
N ARG A 93 -13.78 7.22 3.32
CA ARG A 93 -13.56 6.40 2.13
C ARG A 93 -12.41 5.41 2.32
N LEU A 94 -11.33 5.87 2.95
CA LEU A 94 -10.18 5.06 3.28
C LEU A 94 -10.54 3.91 4.22
N ARG A 95 -11.31 4.15 5.29
CA ARG A 95 -11.78 3.08 6.19
C ARG A 95 -12.58 2.03 5.44
N SER A 96 -13.45 2.44 4.51
CA SER A 96 -14.19 1.51 3.66
C SER A 96 -13.28 0.73 2.72
N ALA A 97 -12.28 1.38 2.11
CA ALA A 97 -11.34 0.73 1.21
C ALA A 97 -10.38 -0.23 1.92
N GLU A 98 -9.93 0.09 3.13
CA GLU A 98 -9.12 -0.81 3.97
C GLU A 98 -9.90 -2.03 4.49
N GLY A 99 -11.23 -1.96 4.48
CA GLY A 99 -12.10 -3.11 4.78
C GLY A 99 -12.24 -4.11 3.62
N ILE A 100 -11.82 -3.74 2.40
CA ILE A 100 -11.73 -4.66 1.27
C ILE A 100 -10.45 -5.49 1.46
N PRO A 101 -10.48 -6.83 1.34
CA PRO A 101 -9.29 -7.67 1.47
C PRO A 101 -8.40 -7.48 0.24
N TRP A 102 -7.68 -6.36 0.17
CA TRP A 102 -6.60 -6.13 -0.78
C TRP A 102 -5.22 -6.41 -0.17
N ARG A 103 -5.16 -6.58 1.15
CA ARG A 103 -3.97 -6.97 1.88
C ARG A 103 -3.97 -8.44 2.15
N THR A 104 -2.78 -9.00 2.17
CA THR A 104 -2.60 -10.38 2.56
C THR A 104 -2.64 -10.48 4.06
N VAL A 105 -3.64 -11.21 4.55
CA VAL A 105 -3.73 -11.54 5.97
C VAL A 105 -2.77 -12.70 6.23
N PHE A 106 -1.55 -12.38 6.68
CA PHE A 106 -0.61 -13.41 7.12
C PHE A 106 -1.08 -14.03 8.45
N HIS A 107 -1.87 -15.10 8.40
CA HIS A 107 -2.07 -15.96 9.57
C HIS A 107 -0.77 -16.74 9.85
N ALA A 108 0.09 -16.18 10.70
CA ALA A 108 1.35 -16.82 11.11
C ALA A 108 1.20 -18.25 11.68
N LYS A 109 -0.03 -18.68 11.99
CA LYS A 109 -0.36 -20.02 12.46
C LYS A 109 -0.52 -21.04 11.32
N GLU A 110 -0.90 -20.63 10.12
CA GLU A 110 -1.25 -21.53 9.02
C GLU A 110 -0.02 -22.07 8.29
N ARG A 111 1.05 -21.27 8.16
CA ARG A 111 2.31 -21.73 7.53
C ARG A 111 3.07 -22.79 8.32
N ARG A 112 2.90 -22.87 9.65
CA ARG A 112 3.60 -23.88 10.45
C ARG A 112 3.02 -25.29 10.31
N ASN A 113 1.77 -25.41 9.86
CA ASN A 113 1.11 -26.70 9.70
C ASN A 113 1.21 -27.27 8.28
N GLN A 114 1.59 -26.48 7.28
CA GLN A 114 1.71 -26.93 5.88
C GLN A 114 3.11 -27.39 5.49
N LEU A 115 4.11 -27.20 6.36
CA LEU A 115 5.49 -27.68 6.19
C LEU A 115 5.79 -28.91 7.06
N ALA A 116 4.76 -29.57 7.58
CA ALA A 116 4.86 -30.68 8.51
C ALA A 116 4.31 -32.01 7.96
N ASP A 117 4.06 -32.09 6.63
CA ASP A 117 3.72 -33.34 5.93
C ASP A 117 4.81 -33.70 4.91
#